data_AF-A0A7V4BUG4-F1
#
_entry.id   AF-A0A7V4BUG4-F1
#
_cell.length_a   1.000
_cell.length_b   1.000
_cell.length_c   1.000
_cell.angle_alpha   90.00
_cell.angle_beta   90.00
_cell.angle_gamma   90.00
#
_symmetry.space_group_name_H-M   'P 1'
#
loop_
_entity.id
_entity.type
_entity.pdbx_description
1 polymer ?
#
loop_
_entity_poly.entity_id
_entity_poly.type
_entity_poly.pdbx_seq_one_letter_code
_entity_poly.pdbx_strand_id
1 'polypeptide(L)'
;MKKLILTLLLTLSMELFAQNDWPAIGTQWYYSYREGMLPQWGYVLLEVTGDTTIAGVRCKTLEEKWYSPEGDIINGGKKYI
;
A
#
# COMPACT_ATOMS: atom_id res chain seq x y z
N MET A 1 -10.80 1.35 40.80
CA MET A 1 -10.07 0.25 40.13
C MET A 1 -10.89 -0.43 39.03
N LYS A 2 -12.09 -0.95 39.30
CA LYS A 2 -12.94 -1.62 38.28
C LYS A 2 -13.23 -0.77 37.03
N LYS A 3 -13.50 0.52 37.20
CA LYS A 3 -13.78 1.46 36.09
C LYS A 3 -12.56 1.67 35.17
N LEU A 4 -11.35 1.67 35.74
CA LEU A 4 -10.09 1.88 35.02
C LEU A 4 -9.76 0.71 34.08
N ILE A 5 -10.00 -0.52 34.54
CA ILE A 5 -9.80 -1.74 33.74
C ILE A 5 -10.76 -1.77 32.55
N LEU A 6 -12.01 -1.36 32.77
CA LEU A 6 -13.03 -1.30 31.71
C LEU A 6 -12.67 -0.25 30.64
N THR A 7 -12.16 0.91 31.04
CA THR A 7 -11.69 1.94 30.10
C THR A 7 -10.51 1.44 29.26
N LEU A 8 -9.56 0.73 29.87
CA LEU A 8 -8.40 0.18 29.18
C LEU A 8 -8.78 -0.90 28.14
N LEU A 9 -9.75 -1.76 28.49
CA LEU A 9 -10.28 -2.78 27.57
C LEU A 9 -11.02 -2.16 26.39
N LEU A 10 -11.74 -1.06 26.60
CA LEU A 10 -12.45 -0.36 25.52
C LEU A 10 -11.50 0.33 24.53
N THR A 11 -10.38 0.87 25.02
CA THR A 11 -9.40 1.51 24.12
C THR A 11 -8.64 0.48 23.29
N LEU A 12 -8.36 -0.70 23.85
CA LEU A 12 -7.62 -1.76 23.15
C LEU A 12 -8.44 -2.39 22.01
N SER A 13 -9.77 -2.42 22.11
CA SER A 13 -10.62 -2.99 21.05
C SER A 13 -10.76 -2.08 19.82
N MET A 14 -10.45 -0.78 19.93
CA MET A 14 -10.53 0.16 18.80
C MET A 14 -9.37 0.00 17.80
N GLU A 15 -8.21 -0.48 18.25
CA GLU A 15 -7.02 -0.60 17.39
C GLU A 15 -7.10 -1.77 16.40
N LEU A 16 -7.93 -2.79 16.67
CA LEU A 16 -8.06 -3.98 15.83
C LEU A 16 -8.74 -3.71 14.47
N PHE A 17 -9.46 -2.60 14.31
CA PHE A 17 -10.22 -2.30 13.09
C PHE A 17 -9.47 -1.40 12.10
N ALA A 18 -8.42 -0.69 12.52
CA ALA A 18 -7.77 0.32 11.69
C ALA A 18 -6.84 -0.26 10.60
N GLN A 19 -6.38 -1.51 10.74
CA GLN A 19 -5.40 -2.10 9.81
C GLN A 19 -6.02 -2.87 8.63
N ASN A 20 -7.32 -3.17 8.65
CA ASN A 20 -7.91 -4.09 7.67
C ASN A 20 -8.20 -3.46 6.29
N ASP A 21 -8.19 -2.13 6.17
CA ASP A 21 -8.56 -1.44 4.91
C ASP A 21 -7.50 -0.44 4.45
N TRP A 22 -6.25 -0.67 4.88
CA TRP A 22 -5.08 0.05 4.39
C TRP A 22 -4.43 -0.74 3.25
N PRO A 23 -3.99 -0.08 2.17
CA PRO A 23 -4.15 1.33 1.78
C PRO A 23 -5.51 1.67 1.12
N ALA A 24 -5.88 2.96 1.10
CA ALA A 24 -7.04 3.44 0.35
C ALA A 24 -6.76 3.54 -1.17
N ILE A 25 -7.80 3.47 -2.01
CA ILE A 25 -7.68 3.70 -3.46
C ILE A 25 -7.16 5.12 -3.72
N GLY A 26 -6.20 5.24 -4.64
CA GLY A 26 -5.47 6.48 -4.92
C GLY A 26 -4.25 6.72 -4.02
N THR A 27 -3.98 5.84 -3.05
CA THR A 27 -2.72 5.91 -2.28
C THR A 27 -1.54 5.67 -3.21
N GLN A 28 -0.53 6.52 -3.11
CA GLN A 28 0.67 6.50 -3.95
C GLN A 28 1.93 6.41 -3.09
N TRP A 29 2.87 5.56 -3.53
CA TRP A 29 4.21 5.50 -2.97
C TRP A 29 5.25 5.69 -4.05
N TYR A 30 6.34 6.34 -3.66
CA TYR A 30 7.46 6.64 -4.53
C TYR A 30 8.72 6.06 -3.95
N TYR A 31 9.49 5.34 -4.77
CA TYR A 31 10.78 4.82 -4.35
C TYR A 31 11.79 4.86 -5.50
N SER A 32 13.04 5.15 -5.18
CA SER A 32 14.14 5.27 -6.13
C SER A 32 14.90 3.97 -6.36
N TYR A 33 14.55 2.90 -5.64
CA TYR A 33 15.25 1.63 -5.69
C TYR A 33 14.44 0.56 -6.44
N ARG A 34 15.02 0.01 -7.49
CA ARG A 34 14.53 -1.22 -8.12
C ARG A 34 15.70 -2.16 -8.28
N GLU A 35 15.49 -3.43 -7.92
CA GLU A 35 16.51 -4.46 -8.10
C GLU A 35 16.96 -4.51 -9.57
N GLY A 36 18.27 -4.53 -9.78
CA GLY A 36 18.87 -4.50 -11.14
C GLY A 36 18.97 -3.12 -11.79
N MET A 37 18.59 -2.03 -11.10
CA MET A 37 18.77 -0.66 -11.61
C MET A 37 19.87 0.10 -10.88
N LEU A 38 20.55 0.99 -11.61
CA LEU A 38 21.52 1.92 -11.02
C LEU A 38 20.79 2.89 -10.07
N PRO A 39 21.40 3.25 -8.92
CA PRO A 39 20.88 4.32 -8.08
C PRO A 39 20.73 5.62 -8.90
N GLN A 40 19.65 6.37 -8.66
CA GLN A 40 19.36 7.67 -9.28
C GLN A 40 18.91 7.64 -10.76
N TRP A 41 18.61 6.46 -11.30
CA TRP A 41 18.13 6.28 -12.68
C TRP A 41 16.60 6.33 -12.81
N GLY A 42 15.99 7.31 -12.14
CA GLY A 42 14.55 7.51 -12.11
C GLY A 42 13.88 7.07 -10.81
N TYR A 43 12.56 6.91 -10.85
CA TYR A 43 11.77 6.46 -9.69
C TYR A 43 10.63 5.55 -10.11
N VAL A 44 10.15 4.76 -9.15
CA VAL A 44 8.96 3.93 -9.29
C VAL A 44 7.82 4.57 -8.53
N LEU A 45 6.67 4.67 -9.18
CA LEU A 45 5.38 4.97 -8.60
C LEU A 45 4.60 3.68 -8.43
N LEU A 46 4.13 3.44 -7.22
CA LEU A 46 3.18 2.38 -6.91
C LEU A 46 1.88 3.02 -6.48
N GLU A 47 0.79 2.73 -7.19
CA GLU A 47 -0.53 3.32 -6.94
C GLU A 47 -1.56 2.23 -6.67
N VAL A 48 -2.40 2.45 -5.67
CA VAL A 48 -3.56 1.58 -5.39
C VAL A 48 -4.70 1.98 -6.32
N THR A 49 -5.01 1.15 -7.30
CA THR A 49 -5.98 1.49 -8.35
C THR A 49 -7.38 0.92 -8.12
N GLY A 50 -7.53 -0.04 -7.21
CA GLY A 50 -8.83 -0.62 -6.91
C GLY A 50 -8.81 -1.71 -5.87
N ASP A 51 -9.99 -2.18 -5.51
CA ASP A 51 -10.20 -3.37 -4.70
C ASP A 51 -10.46 -4.58 -5.60
N THR A 52 -10.06 -5.76 -5.15
CA THR A 52 -10.36 -7.02 -5.83
C THR A 52 -10.58 -8.15 -4.82
N THR A 53 -11.04 -9.30 -5.30
CA THR A 53 -11.17 -10.52 -4.50
C THR A 53 -10.46 -11.66 -5.22
N ILE A 54 -9.47 -12.26 -4.57
CA ILE A 54 -8.71 -13.40 -5.10
C ILE A 54 -8.95 -14.60 -4.18
N ALA A 55 -9.50 -15.68 -4.72
CA ALA A 55 -9.82 -16.89 -3.95
C ALA A 55 -10.66 -16.63 -2.66
N GLY A 56 -11.55 -15.64 -2.71
CA GLY A 56 -12.40 -15.26 -1.57
C GLY A 56 -11.74 -14.32 -0.55
N VAL A 57 -10.48 -13.93 -0.75
CA VAL A 57 -9.77 -12.96 0.09
C VAL A 57 -9.87 -11.58 -0.57
N ARG A 58 -10.23 -10.55 0.22
CA ARG A 58 -10.20 -9.16 -0.25
C ARG A 58 -8.76 -8.70 -0.37
N CYS A 59 -8.40 -8.15 -1.52
CA CYS A 59 -7.08 -7.63 -1.82
C CYS A 59 -7.20 -6.22 -2.41
N LYS A 60 -6.10 -5.47 -2.40
CA LYS A 60 -5.93 -4.23 -3.16
C LYS A 60 -5.19 -4.54 -4.46
N THR A 61 -5.57 -3.86 -5.54
CA THR A 61 -4.84 -3.86 -6.81
C THR A 61 -3.87 -2.69 -6.80
N LEU A 62 -2.60 -2.96 -7.06
CA LEU A 62 -1.58 -1.93 -7.24
C LEU A 62 -1.06 -1.93 -8.67
N GLU A 63 -0.86 -0.76 -9.23
CA GLU A 63 -0.16 -0.57 -10.51
C GLU A 63 1.21 0.04 -10.27
N GLU A 64 2.22 -0.57 -10.88
CA GLU A 64 3.61 -0.08 -10.86
C GLU A 64 3.91 0.67 -12.16
N LYS A 65 4.46 1.88 -12.04
CA LYS A 65 4.98 2.68 -13.17
C LYS A 65 6.39 3.12 -12.84
N TRP A 66 7.31 2.95 -13.77
CA TRP A 66 8.67 3.48 -13.68
C TRP A 66 8.81 4.71 -14.56
N TYR A 67 9.46 5.73 -14.02
CA TYR A 67 9.76 6.98 -14.70
C TYR A 67 11.27 7.10 -14.86
N SER A 68 11.74 7.16 -16.10
CA SER A 68 13.15 7.40 -16.41
C SER A 68 13.50 8.89 -16.27
N PRO A 69 14.78 9.23 -16.04
CA PRO A 69 15.24 10.61 -16.13
C PRO A 69 14.98 11.27 -17.50
N GLU A 70 14.92 10.47 -18.56
CA GLU A 70 14.68 10.91 -19.94
C GLU A 70 13.19 11.17 -20.24
N GLY A 71 12.30 10.86 -19.29
CA GLY A 71 10.86 11.05 -19.41
C GLY A 71 10.07 9.84 -19.91
N ASP A 72 10.74 8.69 -20.09
CA ASP A 72 10.08 7.45 -20.46
C ASP A 72 9.26 6.89 -19.30
N ILE A 73 8.11 6.30 -19.62
CA ILE A 73 7.24 5.64 -18.64
C ILE A 73 7.14 4.16 -19.01
N ILE A 74 7.59 3.28 -18.11
CA ILE A 74 7.45 1.83 -18.27
C ILE A 74 6.41 1.31 -17.27
N ASN A 75 5.40 0.60 -17.76
CA ASN A 75 4.42 -0.05 -16.91
C ASN A 75 5.00 -1.36 -16.35
N GLY A 76 5.15 -1.44 -15.03
CA GLY A 76 5.62 -2.61 -14.29
C GLY A 76 4.54 -3.67 -14.03
N GLY A 77 3.30 -3.39 -14.43
CA GLY A 77 2.17 -4.31 -14.31
C GLY A 77 1.40 -4.18 -13.00
N LYS A 78 0.55 -5.19 -12.73
CA LYS A 78 -0.34 -5.22 -11.56
C LYS A 78 0.20 -6.14 -10.47
N LYS A 79 0.05 -5.70 -9.22
CA LYS A 79 0.33 -6.46 -8.00
C LYS A 79 -0.92 -6.50 -7.13
N TYR A 80 -0.97 -7.46 -6.21
CA TYR A 80 -2.09 -7.63 -5.29
C TYR A 80 -1.56 -7.81 -3.87
N ILE A 81 -2.13 -7.05 -2.92
CA ILE A 81 -1.82 -7.14 -1.48
C ILE A 81 -3.07 -7.35 -0.65
#